data_AF-A0A9P1HSB3-F1
#
_entry.id   AF-A0A9P1HSB3-F1
#
_cell.length_a   1.000
_cell.length_b   1.000
_cell.length_c   1.000
_cell.angle_alpha   90.00
_cell.angle_beta   90.00
_cell.angle_gamma   90.00
#
_symmetry.space_group_name_H-M   'P 1'
#
loop_
_entity.id
_entity.type
_entity.pdbx_description
1 polymer ?
#
loop_
_entity_poly.entity_id
_entity_poly.type
_entity_poly.pdbx_seq_one_letter_code
_entity_poly.pdbx_strand_id
1 'polypeptide(L)'
;MVDGLLRTLRIRRKNKKQQPSDSLRAAVEANVVTKIVETELADLEEDNVKEQTLTLNKINNESRNLLNKKEAGPPSTIKESSESSQTIDDNDSEKGSGQLKHENTVIRADGVPKSAVPTAANSSSLTVLKQEIVRVTQQLLDAISCKDFDQYTKLCDPGMTCFEPEALGNLIEGVEFHRFYFDCPSTSTNPPKKNQLHTTMLNPNVHILGEDGACIAYVRLTQYVDRNGEARTRQSQETRVWHKKSGRWICAHVHRSGAPSSTSAADPL
;
A
#
# COMPACT_ATOMS: atom_id res chain seq x y z
N MET A 1 23.22 -77.55 70.82
CA MET A 1 23.19 -76.46 69.82
C MET A 1 21.74 -76.14 69.52
N VAL A 2 21.28 -75.04 70.12
CA VAL A 2 20.11 -74.17 69.87
C VAL A 2 18.70 -74.72 69.60
N ASP A 3 17.77 -74.09 70.33
CA ASP A 3 16.33 -74.27 70.51
C ASP A 3 15.43 -73.84 69.35
N GLY A 4 14.15 -74.30 69.38
CA GLY A 4 13.04 -73.35 69.57
C GLY A 4 12.04 -73.06 68.41
N LEU A 5 10.85 -73.68 68.51
CA LEU A 5 9.56 -73.00 68.73
C LEU A 5 8.78 -72.24 67.59
N LEU A 6 7.59 -72.79 67.27
CA LEU A 6 6.25 -72.20 67.01
C LEU A 6 5.87 -71.36 65.74
N ARG A 7 4.71 -71.81 65.20
CA ARG A 7 3.47 -71.08 64.78
C ARG A 7 3.29 -70.50 63.37
N THR A 8 2.32 -71.14 62.70
CA THR A 8 1.30 -70.72 61.71
C THR A 8 1.05 -69.22 61.47
N LEU A 9 0.91 -68.83 60.19
CA LEU A 9 0.04 -67.74 59.74
C LEU A 9 -0.58 -68.05 58.36
N ARG A 10 -1.92 -68.07 58.32
CA ARG A 10 -2.77 -68.16 57.12
C ARG A 10 -2.61 -66.91 56.25
N ILE A 11 -2.53 -67.07 54.92
CA ILE A 11 -2.89 -66.00 53.97
C ILE A 11 -3.92 -66.53 52.96
N ARG A 12 -5.09 -65.89 52.96
CA ARG A 12 -6.23 -66.07 52.04
C ARG A 12 -5.83 -65.79 50.59
N ARG A 13 -6.09 -66.71 49.65
CA ARG A 13 -6.24 -66.39 48.22
C ARG A 13 -7.63 -65.76 48.00
N LYS A 14 -7.68 -64.50 47.54
CA LYS A 14 -8.88 -63.89 46.94
C LYS A 14 -8.66 -63.75 45.43
N ASN A 15 -9.54 -64.37 44.64
CA ASN A 15 -9.76 -64.04 43.24
C ASN A 15 -10.11 -62.54 43.12
N LYS A 16 -9.40 -61.79 42.26
CA LYS A 16 -9.81 -60.44 41.86
C LYS A 16 -9.76 -60.36 40.33
N LYS A 17 -10.94 -60.18 39.73
CA LYS A 17 -11.12 -59.86 38.30
C LYS A 17 -10.23 -58.66 37.95
N GLN A 18 -9.39 -58.83 36.93
CA GLN A 18 -8.49 -57.80 36.43
C GLN A 18 -9.32 -56.78 35.64
N GLN A 19 -9.43 -55.56 36.15
CA GLN A 19 -9.94 -54.42 35.37
C GLN A 19 -8.85 -53.95 34.40
N PRO A 20 -9.22 -53.49 33.18
CA PRO A 20 -8.25 -52.98 32.23
C PRO A 20 -7.55 -51.75 32.82
N SER A 21 -6.23 -51.71 32.72
CA SER A 21 -5.40 -50.64 33.27
C SER A 21 -5.71 -49.30 32.61
N ASP A 22 -5.71 -48.23 33.40
CA ASP A 22 -6.01 -46.85 32.99
C ASP A 22 -5.17 -46.36 31.79
N SER A 23 -4.00 -46.97 31.57
CA SER A 23 -3.13 -46.72 30.41
C SER A 23 -3.77 -47.06 29.06
N LEU A 24 -4.58 -48.13 28.98
CA LEU A 24 -5.22 -48.52 27.71
C LEU A 24 -6.40 -47.59 27.39
N ARG A 25 -7.09 -47.09 28.41
CA ARG A 25 -8.20 -46.14 28.27
C ARG A 25 -7.70 -44.75 27.84
N ALA A 26 -6.60 -44.29 28.44
CA ALA A 26 -5.94 -43.05 28.05
C ALA A 26 -5.41 -43.09 26.60
N ALA A 27 -4.87 -44.23 26.16
CA ALA A 27 -4.40 -44.39 24.78
C ALA A 27 -5.56 -44.37 23.76
N VAL A 28 -6.72 -44.94 24.10
CA VAL A 28 -7.92 -44.88 23.25
C VAL A 28 -8.48 -43.47 23.22
N GLU A 29 -8.55 -42.76 24.35
CA GLU A 29 -9.02 -41.37 24.40
C GLU A 29 -8.10 -40.44 23.60
N ALA A 30 -6.77 -40.59 23.70
CA ALA A 30 -5.82 -39.81 22.92
C ALA A 30 -6.00 -40.02 21.40
N ASN A 31 -6.15 -41.27 20.94
CA ASN A 31 -6.38 -41.58 19.53
C ASN A 31 -7.72 -41.04 18.99
N VAL A 32 -8.76 -41.01 19.84
CA VAL A 32 -10.06 -40.44 19.46
C VAL A 32 -9.96 -38.92 19.34
N VAL A 33 -9.27 -38.25 20.27
CA VAL A 33 -9.05 -36.79 20.21
C VAL A 33 -8.24 -36.41 18.98
N THR A 34 -7.16 -37.13 18.66
CA THR A 34 -6.36 -36.85 17.46
C THR A 34 -7.19 -36.98 16.18
N LYS A 35 -8.03 -38.02 16.07
CA LYS A 35 -8.93 -38.17 14.92
C LYS A 35 -9.96 -37.06 14.81
N ILE A 36 -10.53 -36.62 15.93
CA ILE A 36 -11.51 -35.50 15.92
C ILE A 36 -10.83 -34.22 15.43
N VAL A 37 -9.63 -33.91 15.93
CA VAL A 37 -8.88 -32.71 15.52
C VAL A 37 -8.49 -32.76 14.04
N GLU A 38 -8.07 -33.92 13.52
CA GLU A 38 -7.77 -34.09 12.09
C GLU A 38 -9.01 -33.92 11.20
N THR A 39 -10.18 -34.37 11.66
CA THR A 39 -11.44 -34.22 10.92
C THR A 39 -11.89 -32.75 10.92
N GLU A 40 -11.80 -32.08 12.06
CA GLU A 40 -12.20 -30.67 12.23
C GLU A 40 -11.25 -29.72 11.45
N LEU A 41 -9.95 -30.06 11.35
CA LEU A 41 -9.01 -29.34 10.49
C LEU A 41 -9.32 -29.51 9.00
N ALA A 42 -9.71 -30.71 8.57
CA ALA A 42 -10.07 -30.95 7.17
C ALA A 42 -11.36 -30.20 6.78
N ASP A 43 -12.35 -30.15 7.67
CA ASP A 43 -13.61 -29.43 7.44
C ASP A 43 -13.36 -27.90 7.36
N LEU A 44 -12.47 -27.35 8.18
CA LEU A 44 -12.08 -25.93 8.14
C LEU A 44 -11.31 -25.55 6.87
N GLU A 45 -10.46 -26.44 6.35
CA GLU A 45 -9.78 -26.22 5.07
C GLU A 45 -10.77 -26.23 3.90
N GLU A 46 -11.76 -27.13 3.92
CA GLU A 46 -12.76 -27.23 2.86
C GLU A 46 -13.69 -26.00 2.81
N ASP A 47 -14.07 -25.46 3.97
CA ASP A 47 -14.90 -24.25 4.06
C ASP A 47 -14.14 -22.99 3.62
N ASN A 48 -12.85 -22.86 3.96
CA ASN A 48 -12.02 -21.76 3.49
C ASN A 48 -11.82 -21.79 1.96
N VAL A 49 -11.65 -22.98 1.37
CA VAL A 49 -11.57 -23.14 -0.10
C VAL A 49 -12.90 -22.79 -0.78
N LYS A 50 -14.05 -23.15 -0.18
CA LYS A 50 -15.37 -22.78 -0.69
C LYS A 50 -15.58 -21.25 -0.64
N GLU A 51 -15.19 -20.59 0.45
CA GLU A 51 -15.33 -19.14 0.60
C GLU A 51 -14.44 -18.36 -0.39
N GLN A 52 -13.20 -18.82 -0.60
CA GLN A 52 -12.30 -18.25 -1.61
C GLN A 52 -12.84 -18.44 -3.04
N THR A 53 -13.40 -19.62 -3.35
CA THR A 53 -13.99 -19.92 -4.67
C THR A 53 -15.24 -19.07 -4.94
N LEU A 54 -16.09 -18.86 -3.93
CA LEU A 54 -17.26 -17.97 -4.02
C LEU A 54 -16.84 -16.52 -4.24
N THR A 55 -15.77 -16.07 -3.59
CA THR A 55 -15.23 -14.71 -3.73
C THR A 55 -14.66 -14.48 -5.13
N LEU A 56 -13.87 -15.42 -5.66
CA LEU A 56 -13.34 -15.38 -7.03
C LEU A 56 -14.45 -15.36 -8.10
N ASN A 57 -15.51 -16.14 -7.90
CA ASN A 57 -16.65 -16.17 -8.81
C ASN A 57 -17.46 -14.86 -8.80
N LYS A 58 -17.58 -14.20 -7.64
CA LYS A 58 -18.18 -12.85 -7.53
C LYS A 58 -17.39 -11.82 -8.33
N ILE A 59 -16.07 -11.78 -8.14
CA ILE A 59 -15.16 -10.84 -8.82
C ILE A 59 -15.20 -11.04 -10.35
N ASN A 60 -15.25 -12.29 -10.81
CA ASN A 60 -15.32 -12.60 -12.24
C ASN A 60 -16.65 -12.18 -12.88
N ASN A 61 -17.77 -12.34 -12.15
CA ASN A 61 -19.09 -11.92 -12.64
C ASN A 61 -19.25 -10.39 -12.69
N GLU A 62 -18.68 -9.65 -11.72
CA GLU A 62 -18.65 -8.18 -11.76
C GLU A 62 -17.80 -7.67 -12.94
N SER A 63 -16.68 -8.32 -13.21
CA SER A 63 -15.79 -7.97 -14.34
C SER A 63 -16.45 -8.18 -15.70
N ARG A 64 -17.33 -9.19 -15.86
CA ARG A 64 -18.08 -9.43 -17.10
C ARG A 64 -19.23 -8.44 -17.33
N ASN A 65 -19.85 -7.92 -16.28
CA ASN A 65 -20.92 -6.91 -16.40
C ASN A 65 -20.39 -5.55 -16.89
N LEU A 66 -19.11 -5.25 -16.68
CA LEU A 66 -18.48 -4.01 -17.13
C LEU A 66 -18.08 -4.01 -18.62
N LEU A 67 -18.10 -5.16 -19.29
CA LEU A 67 -17.66 -5.31 -20.68
C LEU A 67 -18.79 -5.24 -21.72
N ASN A 68 -20.06 -5.11 -21.30
CA ASN A 68 -21.23 -5.20 -22.20
C ASN A 68 -22.01 -3.90 -22.45
N LYS A 69 -21.39 -2.72 -22.36
CA LYS A 69 -22.03 -1.46 -22.79
C LYS A 69 -21.20 -0.70 -23.81
N LYS A 70 -21.38 -1.05 -25.08
CA LYS A 70 -21.09 -0.17 -26.22
C LYS A 70 -22.16 -0.40 -27.29
N GLU A 71 -23.06 0.57 -27.46
CA GLU A 71 -23.42 1.16 -28.77
C GLU A 71 -24.50 2.25 -28.64
N ALA A 72 -24.51 3.12 -29.65
CA ALA A 72 -25.40 4.26 -29.94
C ALA A 72 -25.02 5.63 -29.33
N GLY A 73 -24.28 6.42 -30.11
CA GLY A 73 -24.20 7.90 -29.99
C GLY A 73 -25.18 8.61 -30.94
N PRO A 74 -25.19 9.97 -30.93
CA PRO A 74 -25.24 10.74 -32.18
C PRO A 74 -24.22 11.93 -32.20
N PRO A 75 -24.02 12.62 -33.35
CA PRO A 75 -22.71 13.10 -33.79
C PRO A 75 -22.38 14.56 -33.41
N SER A 76 -21.09 14.84 -33.20
CA SER A 76 -20.54 16.19 -33.03
C SER A 76 -20.22 16.84 -34.39
N THR A 77 -20.80 18.03 -34.61
CA THR A 77 -20.44 18.94 -35.69
C THR A 77 -19.29 19.86 -35.27
N ILE A 78 -18.28 19.93 -36.14
CA ILE A 78 -17.12 20.80 -36.09
C ILE A 78 -17.56 22.26 -36.25
N LYS A 79 -16.99 23.18 -35.46
CA LYS A 79 -16.88 24.59 -35.86
C LYS A 79 -15.66 25.24 -35.21
N GLU A 80 -14.63 25.45 -36.03
CA GLU A 80 -13.58 26.45 -35.80
C GLU A 80 -14.22 27.84 -35.71
N SER A 81 -13.73 28.69 -34.82
CA SER A 81 -13.77 30.15 -34.98
C SER A 81 -12.64 30.78 -34.16
N SER A 82 -11.93 31.64 -34.87
CA SER A 82 -10.73 32.40 -34.53
C SER A 82 -11.03 33.68 -33.77
N GLU A 83 -9.95 34.30 -33.26
CA GLU A 83 -9.78 35.75 -32.96
C GLU A 83 -10.60 36.31 -31.77
N SER A 84 -10.10 37.15 -30.86
CA SER A 84 -9.13 38.23 -31.02
C SER A 84 -8.67 38.79 -29.65
N SER A 85 -7.59 39.56 -29.74
CA SER A 85 -6.78 40.27 -28.75
C SER A 85 -7.50 41.27 -27.83
N GLN A 86 -6.94 41.48 -26.64
CA GLN A 86 -6.84 42.84 -26.05
C GLN A 86 -5.42 43.06 -25.49
N THR A 87 -4.86 44.16 -25.97
CA THR A 87 -3.57 44.79 -25.68
C THR A 87 -3.60 45.55 -24.36
N ILE A 88 -2.53 45.50 -23.55
CA ILE A 88 -2.13 46.61 -22.69
C ILE A 88 -0.59 46.67 -22.70
N ASP A 89 -0.11 47.89 -22.91
CA ASP A 89 1.26 48.34 -23.19
C ASP A 89 2.32 48.04 -22.12
N ASP A 90 3.56 48.17 -22.60
CA ASP A 90 4.86 47.96 -21.98
C ASP A 90 5.25 48.91 -20.82
N ASN A 91 6.30 48.45 -20.13
CA ASN A 91 7.42 49.22 -19.55
C ASN A 91 7.40 49.45 -18.01
N ASP A 92 8.23 48.73 -17.25
CA ASP A 92 9.62 49.15 -16.94
C ASP A 92 10.34 48.07 -16.10
N SER A 93 11.66 48.08 -16.19
CA SER A 93 12.60 47.13 -15.63
C SER A 93 12.80 47.33 -14.13
N GLU A 94 12.66 46.29 -13.31
CA GLU A 94 13.55 46.14 -12.15
C GLU A 94 13.61 44.69 -11.62
N LYS A 95 14.78 44.38 -11.08
CA LYS A 95 15.25 43.07 -10.61
C LYS A 95 14.28 42.45 -9.60
N GLY A 96 13.73 41.30 -9.96
CA GLY A 96 13.12 40.37 -9.02
C GLY A 96 13.46 38.96 -9.44
N SER A 97 14.38 38.31 -8.72
CA SER A 97 14.61 36.87 -8.78
C SER A 97 13.31 36.16 -8.40
N GLY A 98 12.46 35.90 -9.38
CA GLY A 98 11.23 35.13 -9.23
C GLY A 98 11.57 33.68 -8.95
N GLN A 99 11.81 33.36 -7.68
CA GLN A 99 11.87 32.00 -7.18
C GLN A 99 10.44 31.41 -7.30
N LEU A 100 10.14 30.81 -8.46
CA LEU A 100 8.97 29.96 -8.61
C LEU A 100 9.11 28.81 -7.60
N LYS A 101 8.33 28.89 -6.52
CA LYS A 101 8.22 27.85 -5.51
C LYS A 101 7.68 26.61 -6.21
N HIS A 102 8.31 25.45 -6.00
CA HIS A 102 7.82 24.18 -6.53
C HIS A 102 6.56 23.80 -5.75
N GLU A 103 5.41 24.33 -6.16
CA GLU A 103 4.13 24.05 -5.51
C GLU A 103 3.57 22.76 -6.08
N ASN A 104 3.79 21.64 -5.39
CA ASN A 104 3.08 20.40 -5.70
C ASN A 104 1.61 20.53 -5.24
N THR A 105 0.68 20.07 -6.08
CA THR A 105 -0.76 20.32 -5.90
C THR A 105 -1.52 19.05 -5.54
N VAL A 106 -2.49 19.15 -4.63
CA VAL A 106 -3.40 18.05 -4.26
C VAL A 106 -4.80 18.38 -4.77
N ILE A 107 -5.41 17.49 -5.56
CA ILE A 107 -6.74 17.70 -6.16
C ILE A 107 -7.66 16.53 -5.76
N ARG A 108 -8.88 16.84 -5.33
CA ARG A 108 -9.96 15.85 -5.14
C ARG A 108 -11.03 16.08 -6.19
N ALA A 109 -11.24 15.11 -7.07
CA ALA A 109 -12.40 15.02 -7.95
C ALA A 109 -13.40 14.11 -7.25
N ASP A 110 -14.34 14.69 -6.48
CA ASP A 110 -15.67 14.10 -6.28
C ASP A 110 -16.60 15.11 -5.59
N GLY A 111 -17.72 15.40 -6.27
CA GLY A 111 -18.92 15.94 -5.66
C GLY A 111 -19.54 14.88 -4.74
N VAL A 112 -19.89 15.28 -3.53
CA VAL A 112 -20.36 14.41 -2.45
C VAL A 112 -21.75 13.84 -2.74
N PRO A 113 -21.97 12.50 -2.79
CA PRO A 113 -23.27 11.94 -2.46
C PRO A 113 -23.41 11.93 -0.93
N LYS A 114 -24.29 12.80 -0.41
CA LYS A 114 -24.67 12.79 1.01
C LYS A 114 -25.54 11.56 1.29
N SER A 115 -24.94 10.48 1.79
CA SER A 115 -25.67 9.51 2.59
C SER A 115 -24.73 8.77 3.54
N ALA A 116 -24.58 9.33 4.75
CA ALA A 116 -24.41 8.61 6.00
C ALA A 116 -24.21 9.66 7.12
N VAL A 117 -25.09 9.61 8.11
CA VAL A 117 -25.05 10.44 9.33
C VAL A 117 -23.77 10.13 10.12
N PRO A 118 -22.95 11.12 10.56
CA PRO A 118 -21.91 10.85 11.53
C PRO A 118 -22.16 11.54 12.88
N THR A 119 -21.95 10.79 13.96
CA THR A 119 -21.75 11.25 15.33
C THR A 119 -20.64 12.32 15.37
N ALA A 120 -20.98 13.55 15.75
CA ALA A 120 -20.27 14.77 15.36
C ALA A 120 -18.92 15.07 16.07
N ALA A 121 -18.46 14.25 17.02
CA ALA A 121 -17.21 14.50 17.76
C ALA A 121 -15.98 13.75 17.20
N ASN A 122 -16.16 12.57 16.61
CA ASN A 122 -15.06 11.75 16.07
C ASN A 122 -14.75 12.01 14.59
N SER A 123 -15.67 12.66 13.86
CA SER A 123 -15.48 12.95 12.44
C SER A 123 -14.46 14.04 12.18
N SER A 124 -14.33 15.01 13.10
CA SER A 124 -13.37 16.12 12.98
C SER A 124 -11.92 15.65 13.17
N SER A 125 -11.65 14.84 14.19
CA SER A 125 -10.31 14.29 14.47
C SER A 125 -9.83 13.37 13.34
N LEU A 126 -10.70 12.51 12.82
CA LEU A 126 -10.38 11.66 11.66
C LEU A 126 -10.08 12.49 10.41
N THR A 127 -10.82 13.57 10.18
CA THR A 127 -10.57 14.46 9.04
C THR A 127 -9.19 15.12 9.14
N VAL A 128 -8.80 15.56 10.35
CA VAL A 128 -7.46 16.13 10.62
C VAL A 128 -6.37 15.09 10.40
N LEU A 129 -6.53 13.85 10.90
CA LEU A 129 -5.57 12.77 10.67
C LEU A 129 -5.42 12.46 9.18
N LYS A 130 -6.52 12.37 8.43
CA LYS A 130 -6.46 12.17 6.98
C LYS A 130 -5.71 13.30 6.26
N GLN A 131 -5.92 14.55 6.65
CA GLN A 131 -5.17 15.69 6.12
C GLN A 131 -3.68 15.62 6.48
N GLU A 132 -3.34 15.15 7.69
CA GLU A 132 -1.96 14.94 8.09
C GLU A 132 -1.26 13.89 7.21
N ILE A 133 -1.92 12.77 6.92
CA ILE A 133 -1.38 11.73 6.01
C ILE A 133 -1.17 12.28 4.60
N VAL A 134 -2.11 13.07 4.08
CA VAL A 134 -1.93 13.75 2.78
C VAL A 134 -0.73 14.69 2.82
N ARG A 135 -0.59 15.48 3.89
CA ARG A 135 0.51 16.44 4.06
C ARG A 135 1.87 15.74 4.13
N VAL A 136 2.02 14.69 4.94
CA VAL A 136 3.31 13.97 5.04
C VAL A 136 3.63 13.22 3.75
N THR A 137 2.62 12.72 3.04
CA THR A 137 2.80 12.14 1.70
C THR A 137 3.27 13.18 0.69
N GLN A 138 2.72 14.40 0.75
CA GLN A 138 3.18 15.49 -0.10
C GLN A 138 4.65 15.85 0.19
N GLN A 139 5.03 15.96 1.47
CA GLN A 139 6.43 16.20 1.86
C GLN A 139 7.39 15.13 1.34
N LEU A 140 6.96 13.86 1.33
CA LEU A 140 7.73 12.76 0.75
C LEU A 140 7.90 12.93 -0.77
N LEU A 141 6.83 13.28 -1.49
CA LEU A 141 6.89 13.54 -2.94
C LEU A 141 7.76 14.75 -3.28
N ASP A 142 7.77 15.77 -2.43
CA ASP A 142 8.62 16.95 -2.55
C ASP A 142 10.10 16.55 -2.42
N ALA A 143 10.45 15.74 -1.41
CA ALA A 143 11.80 15.23 -1.21
C ALA A 143 12.29 14.43 -2.44
N ILE A 144 11.43 13.58 -3.01
CA ILE A 144 11.71 12.82 -4.24
C ILE A 144 11.95 13.78 -5.43
N SER A 145 11.08 14.77 -5.60
CA SER A 145 11.15 15.71 -6.74
C SER A 145 12.37 16.62 -6.67
N CYS A 146 12.80 16.99 -5.46
CA CYS A 146 13.97 17.82 -5.20
C CYS A 146 15.29 17.05 -5.13
N LYS A 147 15.27 15.71 -5.29
CA LYS A 147 16.45 14.85 -5.09
C LYS A 147 17.08 15.02 -3.69
N ASP A 148 16.27 15.26 -2.67
CA ASP A 148 16.70 15.36 -1.27
C ASP A 148 16.60 13.98 -0.59
N PHE A 149 17.70 13.22 -0.65
CA PHE A 149 17.75 11.87 -0.07
C PHE A 149 17.73 11.90 1.47
N ASP A 150 18.29 12.94 2.08
CA ASP A 150 18.32 13.08 3.55
C ASP A 150 16.94 13.34 4.12
N GLN A 151 16.10 14.13 3.44
CA GLN A 151 14.71 14.32 3.82
C GLN A 151 13.88 13.05 3.55
N TYR A 152 14.12 12.38 2.42
CA TYR A 152 13.44 11.13 2.07
C TYR A 152 13.67 10.05 3.13
N THR A 153 14.91 9.80 3.53
CA THR A 153 15.25 8.78 4.55
C THR A 153 14.64 9.09 5.92
N LYS A 154 14.44 10.36 6.28
CA LYS A 154 13.73 10.76 7.52
C LYS A 154 12.24 10.42 7.49
N LEU A 155 11.64 10.33 6.30
CA LEU A 155 10.22 10.06 6.11
C LEU A 155 9.93 8.58 5.83
N CYS A 156 10.96 7.75 5.65
CA CYS A 156 10.84 6.32 5.38
C CYS A 156 11.31 5.49 6.58
N ASP A 157 10.70 4.32 6.76
CA ASP A 157 11.25 3.31 7.66
C ASP A 157 12.56 2.77 7.05
N PRO A 158 13.63 2.54 7.85
CA PRO A 158 14.86 1.93 7.34
C PRO A 158 14.65 0.55 6.70
N GLY A 159 13.66 -0.21 7.17
CA GLY A 159 13.22 -1.49 6.61
C GLY A 159 11.98 -1.38 5.72
N MET A 160 11.70 -0.20 5.16
CA MET A 160 10.59 0.00 4.22
C MET A 160 10.66 -1.00 3.06
N THR A 161 9.51 -1.54 2.66
CA THR A 161 9.41 -2.42 1.49
C THR A 161 8.79 -1.69 0.29
N CYS A 162 9.16 -2.09 -0.94
CA CYS A 162 8.52 -1.55 -2.13
C CYS A 162 8.28 -2.53 -3.26
N PHE A 163 7.17 -2.28 -3.97
CA PHE A 163 6.95 -2.73 -5.34
C PHE A 163 6.90 -1.50 -6.25
N GLU A 164 7.77 -1.45 -7.24
CA GLU A 164 7.79 -0.41 -8.25
C GLU A 164 8.30 -0.97 -9.58
N PRO A 165 8.04 -0.31 -10.72
CA PRO A 165 8.46 -0.82 -12.03
C PRO A 165 9.97 -1.11 -12.12
N GLU A 166 10.77 -0.32 -11.42
CA GLU A 166 12.23 -0.42 -11.31
C GLU A 166 12.69 -1.69 -10.59
N ALA A 167 11.85 -2.26 -9.74
CA ALA A 167 12.12 -3.52 -9.05
C ALA A 167 11.86 -4.76 -9.94
N LEU A 168 11.35 -4.56 -11.17
CA LEU A 168 11.09 -5.63 -12.15
C LEU A 168 10.27 -6.79 -11.57
N GLY A 169 9.27 -6.45 -10.75
CA GLY A 169 8.37 -7.43 -10.11
C GLY A 169 8.89 -8.04 -8.80
N ASN A 170 10.07 -7.65 -8.32
CA ASN A 170 10.60 -8.11 -7.04
C ASN A 170 10.16 -7.20 -5.89
N LEU A 171 10.07 -7.77 -4.69
CA LEU A 171 9.94 -7.00 -3.46
C LEU A 171 11.33 -6.50 -3.06
N ILE A 172 11.49 -5.18 -2.94
CA ILE A 172 12.71 -4.58 -2.45
C ILE A 172 12.52 -4.22 -0.98
N GLU A 173 13.57 -4.41 -0.18
CA GLU A 173 13.63 -3.97 1.22
C GLU A 173 14.73 -2.93 1.42
N GLY A 174 14.42 -1.93 2.23
CA GLY A 174 15.32 -0.85 2.59
C GLY A 174 15.29 0.35 1.65
N VAL A 175 15.87 1.45 2.13
CA VAL A 175 15.89 2.73 1.41
C VAL A 175 17.03 2.84 0.40
N GLU A 176 18.08 2.03 0.53
CA GLU A 176 19.33 2.19 -0.22
C GLU A 176 19.15 1.93 -1.72
N PHE A 177 18.26 1.02 -2.12
CA PHE A 177 17.91 0.79 -3.53
C PHE A 177 17.49 2.10 -4.23
N HIS A 178 16.75 2.96 -3.53
CA HIS A 178 16.25 4.21 -4.09
C HIS A 178 17.36 5.25 -4.24
N ARG A 179 18.44 5.19 -3.44
CA ARG A 179 19.54 6.16 -3.42
C ARG A 179 20.16 6.35 -4.79
N PHE A 180 20.32 5.26 -5.55
CA PHE A 180 20.81 5.31 -6.92
C PHE A 180 20.07 6.35 -7.78
N TYR A 181 18.74 6.44 -7.64
CA TYR A 181 17.91 7.39 -8.38
C TYR A 181 17.98 8.82 -7.84
N PHE A 182 18.48 9.03 -6.62
CA PHE A 182 18.76 10.35 -6.06
C PHE A 182 20.11 10.88 -6.51
N ASP A 183 21.13 10.02 -6.53
CA ASP A 183 22.51 10.38 -6.85
C ASP A 183 22.78 10.49 -8.37
N CYS A 184 21.92 9.91 -9.20
CA CYS A 184 22.09 9.92 -10.66
C CYS A 184 22.14 11.37 -11.21
N PRO A 185 23.29 11.82 -11.76
CA PRO A 185 23.40 13.16 -12.30
C PRO A 185 22.51 13.30 -13.52
N SER A 186 21.69 14.36 -13.56
CA SER A 186 20.95 14.74 -14.77
C SER A 186 21.95 14.86 -15.92
N THR A 187 21.89 13.96 -16.90
CA THR A 187 22.86 13.83 -17.99
C THR A 187 22.81 14.99 -19.00
N SER A 188 22.24 16.15 -18.65
CA SER A 188 22.16 17.30 -19.54
C SER A 188 23.39 18.20 -19.35
N THR A 189 24.18 18.34 -20.41
CA THR A 189 25.37 19.22 -20.52
C THR A 189 25.02 20.72 -20.63
N ASN A 190 23.74 21.07 -20.64
CA ASN A 190 23.28 22.45 -20.57
C ASN A 190 23.08 22.86 -19.10
N PRO A 191 23.34 24.13 -18.72
CA PRO A 191 23.02 24.61 -17.39
C PRO A 191 21.57 24.23 -17.09
N PRO A 192 21.28 23.67 -15.91
CA PRO A 192 19.98 23.12 -15.63
C PRO A 192 18.99 24.28 -15.71
N LYS A 193 18.27 24.40 -16.82
CA LYS A 193 16.87 24.78 -16.73
C LYS A 193 16.28 23.68 -15.87
N LYS A 194 16.33 23.91 -14.56
CA LYS A 194 15.83 23.08 -13.46
C LYS A 194 14.78 22.16 -14.07
N ASN A 195 15.08 20.86 -14.23
CA ASN A 195 14.10 19.92 -14.77
C ASN A 195 12.83 20.13 -13.96
N GLN A 196 11.86 20.84 -14.53
CA GLN A 196 10.73 21.37 -13.79
C GLN A 196 9.74 20.22 -13.69
N LEU A 197 10.03 19.31 -12.77
CA LEU A 197 9.11 18.25 -12.40
C LEU A 197 8.01 18.90 -11.56
N HIS A 198 6.82 18.98 -12.11
CA HIS A 198 5.63 19.36 -11.35
C HIS A 198 4.86 18.09 -11.00
N THR A 199 4.68 17.82 -9.71
CA THR A 199 3.94 16.65 -9.24
C THR A 199 2.57 17.06 -8.69
N THR A 200 1.53 16.35 -9.13
CA THR A 200 0.15 16.52 -8.65
C THR A 200 -0.36 15.21 -8.08
N MET A 201 -0.91 15.26 -6.86
CA MET A 201 -1.60 14.14 -6.23
C MET A 201 -3.10 14.25 -6.49
N LEU A 202 -3.62 13.37 -7.34
CA LEU A 202 -5.03 13.31 -7.67
C LEU A 202 -5.76 12.28 -6.81
N ASN A 203 -6.94 12.67 -6.35
CA ASN A 203 -7.92 11.87 -5.63
C ASN A 203 -7.32 11.08 -4.46
N PRO A 204 -6.60 11.73 -3.52
CA PRO A 204 -6.04 11.03 -2.38
C PRO A 204 -7.16 10.46 -1.50
N ASN A 205 -7.14 9.14 -1.33
CA ASN A 205 -8.02 8.42 -0.43
C ASN A 205 -7.21 7.86 0.74
N VAL A 206 -7.55 8.28 1.96
CA VAL A 206 -6.87 7.89 3.20
C VAL A 206 -7.77 7.02 4.06
N HIS A 207 -7.23 5.86 4.44
CA HIS A 207 -7.77 4.95 5.44
C HIS A 207 -6.90 5.00 6.69
N ILE A 208 -7.50 5.34 7.83
CA ILE A 208 -6.83 5.28 9.13
C ILE A 208 -7.00 3.86 9.68
N LEU A 209 -5.90 3.25 10.13
CA LEU A 209 -5.78 1.87 10.57
C LEU A 209 -5.34 1.85 12.04
N GLY A 210 -6.28 2.07 12.96
CA GLY A 210 -5.97 2.20 14.39
C GLY A 210 -5.34 3.56 14.74
N GLU A 211 -4.56 3.60 15.81
CA GLU A 211 -3.94 4.83 16.32
C GLU A 211 -2.66 5.22 15.55
N ASP A 212 -1.86 4.21 15.20
CA ASP A 212 -0.52 4.40 14.62
C ASP A 212 -0.42 4.00 13.15
N GLY A 213 -1.49 3.49 12.53
CA GLY A 213 -1.48 3.04 11.14
C GLY A 213 -2.30 3.93 10.21
N ALA A 214 -1.83 4.10 8.98
CA ALA A 214 -2.64 4.68 7.89
C ALA A 214 -2.22 4.12 6.53
N CYS A 215 -3.17 4.10 5.60
CA CYS A 215 -2.93 3.78 4.20
C CYS A 215 -3.48 4.91 3.34
N ILE A 216 -2.71 5.34 2.35
CA ILE A 216 -3.14 6.32 1.35
C ILE A 216 -2.94 5.74 -0.05
N ALA A 217 -3.96 5.89 -0.88
CA ALA A 217 -3.90 5.59 -2.31
C ALA A 217 -4.25 6.85 -3.11
N TYR A 218 -3.53 7.08 -4.20
CA TYR A 218 -3.72 8.24 -5.08
C TYR A 218 -3.21 7.96 -6.49
N VAL A 219 -3.63 8.80 -7.43
CA VAL A 219 -3.01 8.88 -8.75
C VAL A 219 -1.99 10.00 -8.72
N ARG A 220 -0.74 9.72 -9.10
CA ARG A 220 0.31 10.72 -9.23
C ARG A 220 0.43 11.13 -10.69
N LEU A 221 0.31 12.42 -10.96
CA LEU A 221 0.73 13.01 -12.22
C LEU A 221 2.08 13.69 -12.03
N THR A 222 2.99 13.48 -12.96
CA THR A 222 4.27 14.18 -13.04
C THR A 222 4.39 14.80 -14.42
N GLN A 223 4.43 16.12 -14.46
CA GLN A 223 4.64 16.90 -15.66
C GLN A 223 6.11 17.30 -15.75
N TYR A 224 6.67 17.22 -16.94
CA TYR A 224 8.08 17.52 -17.20
C TYR A 224 8.26 18.01 -18.63
N VAL A 225 9.38 18.70 -18.88
CA VAL A 225 9.81 19.06 -20.23
C VAL A 225 10.82 18.02 -20.70
N ASP A 226 10.59 17.40 -21.86
CA ASP A 226 11.49 16.39 -22.41
C ASP A 226 12.71 17.03 -23.13
N ARG A 227 13.58 16.19 -23.70
CA ARG A 227 14.80 16.64 -24.39
C ARG A 227 14.52 17.49 -25.63
N ASN A 228 13.32 17.39 -26.21
CA ASN A 228 12.89 18.17 -27.36
C ASN A 228 12.26 19.51 -26.94
N GLY A 229 12.18 19.79 -25.64
CA GLY A 229 11.50 20.97 -25.12
C GLY A 229 9.98 20.82 -25.06
N GLU A 230 9.44 19.61 -25.27
CA GLU A 230 7.99 19.37 -25.28
C GLU A 230 7.50 19.05 -23.87
N ALA A 231 6.37 19.64 -23.47
CA ALA A 231 5.73 19.33 -22.20
C ALA A 231 5.09 17.94 -22.27
N ARG A 232 5.51 17.04 -21.37
CA ARG A 232 4.99 15.69 -21.22
C ARG A 232 4.35 15.54 -19.85
N THR A 233 3.36 14.65 -19.77
CA THR A 233 2.76 14.23 -18.51
C THR A 233 2.86 12.73 -18.40
N ARG A 234 3.20 12.24 -17.20
CA ARG A 234 3.14 10.83 -16.88
C ARG A 234 2.28 10.58 -15.65
N GLN A 235 1.62 9.43 -15.66
CA GLN A 235 0.77 8.96 -14.60
C GLN A 235 1.35 7.70 -13.93
N SER A 236 1.19 7.60 -12.62
CA SER A 236 1.33 6.37 -11.85
C SER A 236 0.20 6.24 -10.82
N GLN A 237 -0.14 5.02 -10.44
CA GLN A 237 -1.00 4.75 -9.29
C GLN A 237 -0.10 4.36 -8.11
N GLU A 238 -0.24 5.06 -7.00
CA GLU A 238 0.61 4.86 -5.83
C GLU A 238 -0.24 4.55 -4.60
N THR A 239 0.19 3.55 -3.84
CA THR A 239 -0.31 3.24 -2.51
C THR A 239 0.85 3.31 -1.53
N ARG A 240 0.65 3.96 -0.38
CA ARG A 240 1.64 4.05 0.69
C ARG A 240 1.02 3.67 2.02
N VAL A 241 1.76 2.87 2.78
CA VAL A 241 1.42 2.54 4.17
C VAL A 241 2.31 3.37 5.07
N TRP A 242 1.67 4.10 5.97
CA TRP A 242 2.28 4.95 6.98
C TRP A 242 2.11 4.32 8.35
N HIS A 243 3.18 4.39 9.13
CA HIS A 243 3.20 3.98 10.53
C HIS A 243 3.73 5.12 11.40
N LYS A 244 3.11 5.36 12.55
CA LYS A 244 3.50 6.42 13.47
C LYS A 244 4.49 5.85 14.50
N LYS A 245 5.75 6.28 14.44
CA LYS A 245 6.77 5.93 15.44
C LYS A 245 7.21 7.19 16.17
N SER A 246 7.13 7.18 17.50
CA SER A 246 7.54 8.30 18.36
C SER A 246 6.94 9.65 17.93
N GLY A 247 5.64 9.64 17.60
CA GLY A 247 4.89 10.83 17.18
C GLY A 247 5.12 11.27 15.73
N ARG A 248 5.93 10.55 14.95
CA ARG A 248 6.22 10.86 13.54
C ARG A 248 5.71 9.78 12.61
N TRP A 249 5.04 10.19 11.54
CA TRP A 249 4.67 9.30 10.45
C TRP A 249 5.89 8.94 9.60
N ILE A 250 6.09 7.65 9.39
CA ILE A 250 7.11 7.10 8.49
C ILE A 250 6.46 6.14 7.50
N CYS A 251 6.91 6.17 6.25
CA CYS A 251 6.45 5.31 5.19
C CYS A 251 7.08 3.92 5.37
N ALA A 252 6.25 2.92 5.66
CA ALA A 252 6.67 1.54 5.87
C ALA A 252 6.58 0.69 4.59
N HIS A 253 5.71 1.07 3.66
CA HIS A 253 5.55 0.37 2.39
C HIS A 253 5.12 1.33 1.29
N VAL A 254 5.58 1.09 0.07
CA VAL A 254 5.07 1.72 -1.14
C VAL A 254 4.83 0.70 -2.25
N HIS A 255 3.70 0.83 -2.93
CA HIS A 255 3.44 0.18 -4.20
C HIS A 255 3.20 1.26 -5.25
N ARG A 256 4.04 1.30 -6.29
CA ARG A 256 3.84 2.12 -7.49
C ARG A 256 3.57 1.22 -8.69
N SER A 257 2.50 1.49 -9.41
CA SER A 257 2.20 0.88 -10.71
C SER A 257 2.10 1.94 -11.81
N GLY A 258 2.33 1.52 -13.05
CA GLY A 258 2.48 2.39 -14.22
C GLY A 258 3.83 2.22 -14.91
N ALA A 259 4.14 3.09 -15.86
CA ALA A 259 5.45 3.11 -16.52
C ALA A 259 6.59 3.39 -15.51
N PRO A 260 7.87 3.09 -15.80
CA PRO A 260 9.04 3.30 -14.92
C PRO A 260 9.50 4.76 -14.86
N SER A 261 9.85 5.29 -13.67
CA SER A 261 10.15 6.72 -13.35
C SER A 261 11.28 7.33 -14.18
N SER A 262 12.21 6.50 -14.66
CA SER A 262 13.24 6.90 -15.61
C SER A 262 12.67 7.10 -17.02
N THR A 263 12.89 8.27 -17.60
CA THR A 263 12.90 8.44 -19.05
C THR A 263 14.09 7.65 -19.61
N SER A 264 13.88 6.38 -19.96
CA SER A 264 14.89 5.66 -20.73
C SER A 264 14.97 6.32 -22.11
N ALA A 265 16.06 7.04 -22.34
CA ALA A 265 16.53 7.33 -23.68
C ALA A 265 17.08 6.02 -24.27
N ALA A 266 16.19 5.11 -24.69
CA ALA A 266 16.45 3.96 -25.58
C ALA A 266 15.14 3.14 -25.69
N ASP A 267 14.36 3.27 -26.77
CA ASP A 267 14.41 2.36 -27.92
C ASP A 267 15.82 1.95 -28.42
N PRO A 268 15.98 0.70 -28.91
CA PRO A 268 16.90 -0.27 -28.32
C PRO A 268 18.33 -0.29 -28.90
N LEU A 269 19.23 -0.81 -28.04
CA LEU A 269 20.53 -1.49 -28.24
C LEU A 269 21.37 -1.14 -29.49
#